data_AF-A0A1H7HLV8-F1
#
_entry.id   AF-A0A1H7HLV8-F1
#
_cell.length_a   1.000
_cell.length_b   1.000
_cell.length_c   1.000
_cell.angle_alpha   90.00
_cell.angle_beta   90.00
_cell.angle_gamma   90.00
#
_symmetry.space_group_name_H-M   'P 1'
#
loop_
_entity.id
_entity.type
_entity.pdbx_description
1 polymer ?
#
loop_
_entity_poly.entity_id
_entity_poly.type
_entity_poly.pdbx_seq_one_letter_code
_entity_poly.pdbx_strand_id
1 'polypeptide(L)'
;MNTTELQHELASTEDDPGSSSNDPNHPDALKRQCIAGFMDRHPEAFPPPEAAVTWLEFVEQRCVPQGRDQLTLDMAIGRLIQVMRSAQDGIPDRADLSEFLRKAEEQGGERFEPDAAVQRLASPDAAEEDVQVMARAMSMYKTCLAEGVAQGDEITNAIHAGFDHVPATSPFMRSLIETAKEVTLIDVRYALGLAS
;
A
#
# COMPACT_ATOMS: atom_id res chain seq x y z
N MET A 1 10.54 0.51 -4.63
CA MET A 1 9.72 -0.69 -4.87
C MET A 1 10.30 -1.61 -5.94
N ASN A 2 11.51 -2.10 -5.67
CA ASN A 2 12.08 -3.20 -6.45
C ASN A 2 11.58 -4.53 -5.86
N THR A 3 11.65 -5.61 -6.64
CA THR A 3 11.16 -6.96 -6.29
C THR A 3 11.67 -7.47 -4.93
N THR A 4 12.80 -6.95 -4.47
CA THR A 4 13.50 -7.32 -3.23
C THR A 4 12.88 -6.80 -1.93
N GLU A 5 12.02 -5.78 -1.97
CA GLU A 5 11.55 -5.11 -0.75
C GLU A 5 10.25 -5.73 -0.20
N LEU A 6 9.28 -6.06 -1.06
CA LEU A 6 8.13 -6.90 -0.67
C LEU A 6 8.58 -8.33 -0.30
N GLN A 7 9.71 -8.79 -0.85
CA GLN A 7 10.38 -10.03 -0.43
C GLN A 7 10.85 -9.94 1.04
N HIS A 8 11.41 -8.81 1.48
CA HIS A 8 11.90 -8.65 2.85
C HIS A 8 10.76 -8.43 3.87
N GLU A 9 9.70 -7.69 3.54
CA GLU A 9 8.55 -7.50 4.45
C GLU A 9 7.70 -8.77 4.64
N LEU A 10 7.72 -9.68 3.68
CA LEU A 10 7.04 -10.98 3.77
C LEU A 10 7.92 -12.09 4.37
N ALA A 11 9.26 -12.00 4.24
CA ALA A 11 10.20 -13.01 4.73
C ALA A 11 10.85 -12.68 6.09
N SER A 12 10.86 -11.42 6.54
CA SER A 12 11.52 -11.02 7.79
C SER A 12 10.58 -11.11 8.99
N THR A 13 10.34 -12.35 9.42
CA THR A 13 10.18 -12.66 10.86
C THR A 13 11.57 -12.87 11.45
N GLU A 14 12.30 -11.79 11.70
CA GLU A 14 13.28 -11.77 12.79
C GLU A 14 12.82 -10.72 13.80
N ASP A 15 12.63 -11.22 15.02
CA ASP A 15 11.95 -10.58 16.14
C ASP A 15 12.54 -9.23 16.53
N ASP A 16 11.72 -8.20 16.48
CA ASP A 16 11.76 -7.14 17.49
C ASP A 16 10.61 -7.42 18.47
N PRO A 17 10.87 -7.75 19.76
CA PRO A 17 9.86 -8.22 20.72
C PRO A 17 8.85 -7.13 21.17
N GLY A 18 8.73 -6.04 20.41
CA GLY A 18 7.71 -5.00 20.56
C GLY A 18 6.94 -4.68 19.27
N SER A 19 7.17 -5.39 18.16
CA SER A 19 6.59 -5.02 16.86
C SER A 19 5.15 -5.52 16.68
N SER A 20 4.25 -4.61 16.34
CA SER A 20 2.81 -4.77 16.12
C SER A 20 2.39 -5.75 15.00
N SER A 21 3.25 -6.66 14.55
CA SER A 21 3.00 -7.57 13.42
C SER A 21 2.00 -8.71 13.73
N ASN A 22 1.63 -8.88 15.00
CA ASN A 22 0.65 -9.87 15.44
C ASN A 22 -0.81 -9.37 15.40
N ASP A 23 -1.03 -8.08 15.15
CA ASP A 23 -2.36 -7.51 15.04
C ASP A 23 -2.99 -7.88 13.68
N PRO A 24 -4.11 -8.63 13.65
CA PRO A 24 -4.80 -8.94 12.40
C PRO A 24 -5.27 -7.70 11.65
N ASN A 25 -5.41 -6.55 12.33
CA ASN A 25 -5.77 -5.27 11.73
C ASN A 25 -4.54 -4.46 11.27
N HIS A 26 -3.32 -4.99 11.45
CA HIS A 26 -2.11 -4.34 10.93
C HIS A 26 -2.17 -4.24 9.39
N PRO A 27 -1.75 -3.12 8.78
CA PRO A 27 -1.80 -2.94 7.32
C PRO A 27 -1.12 -4.08 6.58
N ASP A 28 0.02 -4.57 7.08
CA ASP A 28 0.73 -5.68 6.43
C ASP A 28 -0.02 -7.01 6.49
N ALA A 29 -0.80 -7.27 7.54
CA ALA A 29 -1.63 -8.47 7.63
C ALA A 29 -2.79 -8.39 6.63
N LEU A 30 -3.44 -7.23 6.54
CA LEU A 30 -4.52 -6.97 5.56
C LEU A 30 -4.02 -7.06 4.12
N LYS A 31 -2.84 -6.49 3.83
CA LYS A 31 -2.19 -6.59 2.50
C LYS A 31 -1.89 -8.05 2.14
N ARG A 32 -1.32 -8.83 3.07
CA ARG A 32 -1.06 -10.27 2.87
C ARG A 32 -2.34 -11.04 2.53
N GLN A 33 -3.42 -10.83 3.27
CA GLN A 33 -4.71 -11.46 3.00
C GLN A 33 -5.28 -11.06 1.63
N CYS A 34 -5.17 -9.79 1.26
CA CYS A 34 -5.63 -9.28 -0.02
C CYS A 34 -4.90 -9.97 -1.21
N ILE A 35 -3.57 -10.06 -1.11
CA ILE A 35 -2.71 -10.70 -2.12
C ILE A 35 -3.01 -12.20 -2.19
N ALA A 36 -3.09 -12.88 -1.05
CA ALA A 36 -3.42 -14.31 -0.99
C ALA A 36 -4.78 -14.61 -1.63
N GLY A 37 -5.81 -13.82 -1.30
CA GLY A 37 -7.13 -13.96 -1.92
C GLY A 37 -7.11 -13.70 -3.42
N PHE A 38 -6.26 -12.79 -3.91
CA PHE A 38 -6.03 -12.63 -5.35
C PHE A 38 -5.42 -13.87 -5.98
N MET A 39 -4.38 -14.44 -5.37
CA MET A 39 -3.71 -15.62 -5.89
C MET A 39 -4.66 -16.82 -5.97
N ASP A 40 -5.49 -17.03 -4.94
CA ASP A 40 -6.50 -18.10 -4.91
C ASP A 40 -7.58 -17.97 -6.00
N ARG A 41 -7.87 -16.75 -6.47
CA ARG A 41 -8.82 -16.51 -7.57
C ARG A 41 -8.25 -16.84 -8.95
N HIS A 42 -6.93 -16.96 -9.09
CA HIS A 42 -6.24 -17.21 -10.37
C HIS A 42 -5.24 -18.37 -10.24
N PRO A 43 -5.70 -19.60 -9.91
CA PRO A 43 -4.83 -20.76 -9.67
C PRO A 43 -4.03 -21.20 -10.91
N GLU A 44 -4.47 -20.81 -12.11
CA GLU A 44 -3.73 -21.02 -13.36
C GLU A 44 -2.45 -20.18 -13.45
N ALA A 45 -2.42 -19.03 -12.76
CA ALA A 45 -1.27 -18.14 -12.69
C ALA A 45 -0.46 -18.35 -11.39
N PHE A 46 -1.14 -18.72 -10.30
CA PHE A 46 -0.56 -18.91 -8.98
C PHE A 46 -0.96 -20.28 -8.41
N PRO A 47 -0.17 -21.33 -8.69
CA PRO A 47 -0.43 -22.64 -8.12
C PRO A 47 -0.52 -22.58 -6.59
N PRO A 48 -1.33 -23.44 -5.95
CA PRO A 48 -1.40 -23.51 -4.49
C PRO A 48 -0.02 -23.76 -3.86
N PRO A 49 0.23 -23.23 -2.66
CA PRO A 49 1.49 -23.40 -1.96
C PRO A 49 1.72 -24.86 -1.55
N GLU A 50 2.96 -25.24 -1.22
CA GLU A 50 3.28 -26.63 -0.87
C GLU A 50 2.73 -27.04 0.50
N ALA A 51 2.63 -26.08 1.43
CA ALA A 51 2.25 -26.33 2.81
C ALA A 51 0.76 -26.16 3.13
N ALA A 52 -0.07 -25.68 2.18
CA ALA A 52 -1.49 -25.42 2.40
C ALA A 52 -2.33 -25.64 1.14
N VAL A 53 -3.66 -25.74 1.27
CA VAL A 53 -4.55 -25.95 0.12
C VAL A 53 -4.75 -24.66 -0.67
N THR A 54 -4.68 -23.51 0.00
CA THR A 54 -4.83 -22.18 -0.59
C THR A 54 -3.78 -21.21 -0.05
N TRP A 55 -3.55 -20.11 -0.75
CA TRP A 55 -2.69 -19.02 -0.29
C TRP A 55 -3.28 -18.31 0.93
N LEU A 56 -4.60 -18.18 1.03
CA LEU A 56 -5.23 -17.64 2.23
C LEU A 56 -4.94 -18.50 3.47
N GLU A 57 -5.11 -19.82 3.35
CA GLU A 57 -4.79 -20.75 4.43
C GLU A 57 -3.30 -20.68 4.80
N PHE A 58 -2.42 -20.56 3.81
CA PHE A 58 -0.98 -20.38 4.03
C PHE A 58 -0.65 -19.14 4.86
N VAL A 59 -1.32 -18.01 4.58
CA VAL A 59 -1.18 -16.76 5.36
C VAL A 59 -1.78 -16.90 6.76
N GLU A 60 -2.97 -17.51 6.89
CA GLU A 60 -3.64 -17.74 8.18
C GLU A 60 -2.81 -18.63 9.11
N GLN A 61 -2.16 -19.65 8.56
CA GLN A 61 -1.24 -20.54 9.28
C GLN A 61 0.13 -19.91 9.54
N ARG A 62 0.35 -18.66 9.08
CA ARG A 62 1.61 -17.92 9.22
C ARG A 62 2.81 -18.70 8.69
N CYS A 63 2.61 -19.43 7.59
CA CYS A 63 3.67 -20.18 6.96
C CYS A 63 4.72 -19.22 6.37
N VAL A 64 6.00 -19.62 6.47
CA VAL A 64 7.09 -18.88 5.83
C VAL A 64 7.26 -19.43 4.41
N PRO A 65 7.14 -18.60 3.37
CA PRO A 65 7.33 -19.05 1.99
C PRO A 65 8.78 -19.50 1.74
N GLN A 66 8.93 -20.63 1.05
CA GLN A 66 10.24 -21.18 0.70
C GLN A 66 10.24 -21.70 -0.73
N GLY A 67 11.41 -21.68 -1.39
CA GLY A 67 11.61 -22.27 -2.71
C GLY A 67 10.59 -21.77 -3.74
N ARG A 68 9.75 -22.67 -4.25
CA ARG A 68 8.74 -22.38 -5.27
C ARG A 68 7.68 -21.39 -4.79
N ASP A 69 7.30 -21.47 -3.52
CA ASP A 69 6.24 -20.63 -2.97
C ASP A 69 6.71 -19.17 -2.89
N GLN A 70 7.97 -18.95 -2.52
CA GLN A 70 8.59 -17.61 -2.56
C GLN A 70 8.58 -17.04 -3.98
N LEU A 71 9.02 -17.82 -4.98
CA LEU A 71 9.03 -17.37 -6.38
C LEU A 71 7.63 -17.02 -6.91
N THR A 72 6.60 -17.74 -6.44
CA THR A 72 5.22 -17.51 -6.85
C THR A 72 4.67 -16.23 -6.22
N LEU A 73 4.97 -15.98 -4.94
CA LEU A 73 4.66 -14.72 -4.26
C LEU A 73 5.36 -13.53 -4.95
N ASP A 74 6.65 -13.66 -5.24
CA ASP A 74 7.44 -12.60 -5.88
C ASP A 74 6.86 -12.20 -7.23
N MET A 75 6.37 -13.18 -7.99
CA MET A 75 5.69 -12.93 -9.25
C MET A 75 4.36 -12.19 -9.04
N ALA A 76 3.54 -12.57 -8.07
CA ALA A 76 2.28 -11.89 -7.77
C ALA A 76 2.52 -10.43 -7.37
N ILE A 77 3.47 -10.24 -6.47
CA ILE A 77 3.96 -8.97 -5.96
C ILE A 77 4.48 -8.07 -7.07
N GLY A 78 5.37 -8.59 -7.93
CA GLY A 78 5.93 -7.83 -9.04
C GLY A 78 4.86 -7.34 -10.01
N ARG A 79 3.82 -8.15 -10.27
CA ARG A 79 2.67 -7.77 -11.10
C ARG A 79 1.83 -6.66 -10.45
N LEU A 80 1.61 -6.74 -9.14
CA LEU A 80 0.89 -5.69 -8.39
C LEU A 80 1.65 -4.35 -8.44
N ILE A 81 2.97 -4.37 -8.20
CA ILE A 81 3.82 -3.17 -8.29
C ILE A 81 3.73 -2.53 -9.67
N GLN A 82 3.80 -3.33 -10.74
CA GLN A 82 3.71 -2.80 -12.10
C GLN A 82 2.38 -2.05 -12.32
N VAL A 83 1.27 -2.62 -11.84
CA VAL A 83 -0.04 -1.98 -11.95
C VAL A 83 -0.14 -0.71 -11.09
N MET A 84 0.39 -0.73 -9.86
CA MET A 84 0.45 0.47 -9.01
C MET A 84 1.26 1.60 -9.66
N ARG A 85 2.41 1.29 -10.27
CA ARG A 85 3.22 2.29 -10.99
C ARG A 85 2.47 2.86 -12.20
N SER A 86 1.81 2.02 -12.99
CA SER A 86 0.97 2.50 -14.09
C SER A 86 -0.20 3.37 -13.61
N ALA A 87 -0.76 3.07 -12.43
CA ALA A 87 -1.81 3.89 -11.83
C ALA A 87 -1.27 5.25 -11.34
N GLN A 88 -0.05 5.30 -10.78
CA GLN A 88 0.60 6.54 -10.35
C GLN A 88 0.72 7.56 -11.49
N ASP A 89 1.11 7.11 -12.68
CA ASP A 89 1.19 7.97 -13.89
C ASP A 89 -0.18 8.52 -14.31
N GLY A 90 -1.27 7.84 -13.92
CA GLY A 90 -2.65 8.22 -14.22
C GLY A 90 -3.33 9.04 -13.12
N ILE A 91 -2.67 9.26 -11.97
CA ILE A 91 -3.23 10.11 -10.91
C ILE A 91 -3.32 11.53 -11.50
N PRO A 92 -4.53 12.10 -11.60
CA PRO A 92 -4.67 13.41 -12.19
C PRO A 92 -3.89 14.43 -11.35
N ASP A 93 -3.16 15.32 -12.02
CA ASP A 93 -2.56 16.53 -11.42
C ASP A 93 -3.66 17.56 -11.05
N ARG A 94 -4.86 17.07 -10.66
CA ARG A 94 -6.10 17.84 -10.49
C ARG A 94 -6.20 18.52 -9.14
N ALA A 95 -5.41 18.08 -8.17
CA ALA A 95 -5.12 18.94 -7.05
C ALA A 95 -3.88 19.69 -7.46
N ASP A 96 -3.95 20.99 -7.41
CA ASP A 96 -2.81 21.89 -7.30
C ASP A 96 -2.14 21.54 -5.95
N LEU A 97 -1.67 20.29 -5.78
CA LEU A 97 -1.17 19.73 -4.53
C LEU A 97 0.06 20.52 -4.13
N SER A 98 0.86 20.93 -5.12
CA SER A 98 1.90 21.93 -4.96
C SER A 98 1.37 23.29 -4.51
N GLU A 99 0.22 23.77 -4.99
CA GLU A 99 -0.39 25.03 -4.51
C GLU A 99 -1.04 24.88 -3.13
N PHE A 100 -1.57 23.70 -2.78
CA PHE A 100 -2.12 23.37 -1.47
C PHE A 100 -1.01 23.22 -0.43
N LEU A 101 0.06 22.50 -0.78
CA LEU A 101 1.31 22.42 -0.01
C LEU A 101 1.95 23.79 0.12
N ARG A 102 2.03 24.58 -0.97
CA ARG A 102 2.55 25.96 -0.92
C ARG A 102 1.68 26.87 -0.04
N LYS A 103 0.35 26.82 -0.16
CA LYS A 103 -0.56 27.59 0.71
C LYS A 103 -0.42 27.19 2.17
N ALA A 104 -0.19 25.91 2.45
CA ALA A 104 0.04 25.44 3.79
C ALA A 104 1.44 25.77 4.30
N GLU A 105 2.49 25.70 3.47
CA GLU A 105 3.83 26.22 3.73
C GLU A 105 3.79 27.71 4.08
N GLU A 106 3.08 28.50 3.28
CA GLU A 106 2.80 29.93 3.52
C GLU A 106 2.01 30.17 4.82
N GLN A 107 1.20 29.19 5.26
CA GLN A 107 0.48 29.20 6.54
C GLN A 107 1.26 28.53 7.69
N GLY A 108 2.50 28.09 7.44
CA GLY A 108 3.37 27.43 8.42
C GLY A 108 3.56 25.92 8.20
N GLY A 109 3.76 25.45 6.97
CA GLY A 109 3.95 24.03 6.65
C GLY A 109 5.16 23.38 7.32
N GLU A 110 6.23 24.16 7.55
CA GLU A 110 7.39 23.76 8.36
C GLU A 110 7.06 23.51 9.85
N ARG A 111 5.85 23.88 10.28
CA ARG A 111 5.37 23.77 11.66
C ARG A 111 4.68 22.43 11.93
N PHE A 112 4.38 21.64 10.89
CA PHE A 112 3.81 20.32 11.07
C PHE A 112 4.91 19.29 11.29
N GLU A 113 4.81 18.59 12.42
CA GLU A 113 5.62 17.41 12.66
C GLU A 113 5.32 16.35 11.58
N PRO A 114 6.34 15.69 11.01
CA PRO A 114 6.16 14.62 10.04
C PRO A 114 5.26 13.50 10.58
N ASP A 115 4.33 13.04 9.77
CA ASP A 115 3.45 11.94 10.13
C ASP A 115 4.21 10.61 10.31
N ALA A 116 4.17 10.07 11.53
CA ALA A 116 4.83 8.82 11.87
C ALA A 116 4.25 7.57 11.20
N ALA A 117 2.99 7.60 10.73
CA ALA A 117 2.44 6.49 9.97
C ALA A 117 2.99 6.47 8.54
N VAL A 118 3.12 7.65 7.91
CA VAL A 118 3.79 7.76 6.59
C VAL A 118 5.24 7.30 6.67
N GLN A 119 5.99 7.71 7.69
CA GLN A 119 7.37 7.27 7.87
C GLN A 119 7.50 5.76 8.04
N ARG A 120 6.55 5.11 8.73
CA ARG A 120 6.52 3.65 8.89
C ARG A 120 6.14 2.90 7.62
N LEU A 121 5.40 3.54 6.72
CA LEU A 121 5.02 2.98 5.42
C LEU A 121 6.06 3.24 4.32
N ALA A 122 7.03 4.11 4.59
CA ALA A 122 8.02 4.48 3.59
C ALA A 122 8.94 3.31 3.25
N SER A 123 9.19 3.11 1.95
CA SER A 123 10.22 2.20 1.47
C SER A 123 11.56 2.57 2.09
N PRO A 124 12.40 1.62 2.53
CA PRO A 124 13.77 1.90 2.96
C PRO A 124 14.62 2.60 1.90
N ASP A 125 14.31 2.36 0.62
CA ASP A 125 14.97 2.98 -0.54
C ASP A 125 14.38 4.34 -0.93
N ALA A 126 13.30 4.80 -0.27
CA ALA A 126 12.73 6.11 -0.56
C ALA A 126 13.70 7.20 -0.10
N ALA A 127 13.86 8.25 -0.93
CA ALA A 127 14.67 9.39 -0.53
C ALA A 127 14.08 10.00 0.73
N GLU A 128 14.92 10.16 1.76
CA GLU A 128 14.47 10.67 3.08
C GLU A 128 13.72 12.00 2.94
N GLU A 129 14.19 12.87 2.05
CA GLU A 129 13.54 14.14 1.74
C GLU A 129 12.10 13.96 1.23
N ASP A 130 11.89 13.06 0.28
CA ASP A 130 10.55 12.77 -0.28
C ASP A 130 9.61 12.21 0.80
N VAL A 131 10.14 11.34 1.67
CA VAL A 131 9.39 10.78 2.80
C VAL A 131 8.99 11.88 3.78
N GLN A 132 9.90 12.79 4.11
CA GLN A 132 9.62 13.92 5.01
C GLN A 132 8.58 14.87 4.43
N VAL A 133 8.67 15.19 3.13
CA VAL A 133 7.68 16.03 2.43
C VAL A 133 6.31 15.37 2.47
N MET A 134 6.22 14.09 2.11
CA MET A 134 4.95 13.35 2.13
C MET A 134 4.38 13.23 3.55
N ALA A 135 5.23 12.97 4.55
CA ALA A 135 4.81 12.86 5.94
C ALA A 135 4.26 14.18 6.49
N ARG A 136 4.86 15.32 6.14
CA ARG A 136 4.32 16.64 6.49
C ARG A 136 3.02 16.96 5.75
N ALA A 137 2.96 16.64 4.47
CA ALA A 137 1.74 16.76 3.67
C ALA A 137 0.56 16.00 4.30
N MET A 138 0.82 14.80 4.83
CA MET A 138 -0.19 14.00 5.53
C MET A 138 -0.64 14.65 6.84
N SER A 139 0.29 15.11 7.69
CA SER A 139 -0.05 15.83 8.94
C SER A 139 -0.92 17.06 8.69
N MET A 140 -0.58 17.80 7.64
CA MET A 140 -1.34 18.95 7.18
C MET A 140 -2.74 18.55 6.69
N TYR A 141 -2.84 17.52 5.85
CA TYR A 141 -4.14 17.00 5.39
C TYR A 141 -5.03 16.55 6.55
N LYS A 142 -4.47 15.83 7.54
CA LYS A 142 -5.17 15.45 8.77
C LYS A 142 -5.68 16.66 9.56
N THR A 143 -4.93 17.75 9.58
CA THR A 143 -5.35 19.01 10.20
C THR A 143 -6.54 19.61 9.44
N CYS A 144 -6.47 19.67 8.11
CA CYS A 144 -7.60 20.11 7.28
C CYS A 144 -8.86 19.26 7.49
N LEU A 145 -8.72 17.95 7.71
CA LEU A 145 -9.85 17.08 8.08
C LEU A 145 -10.42 17.44 9.45
N ALA A 146 -9.57 17.64 10.46
CA ALA A 146 -10.01 18.01 11.81
C ALA A 146 -10.73 19.36 11.85
N GLU A 147 -10.32 20.30 11.00
CA GLU A 147 -10.92 21.63 10.86
C GLU A 147 -12.15 21.65 9.93
N GLY A 148 -12.50 20.52 9.29
CA GLY A 148 -13.62 20.42 8.36
C GLY A 148 -13.41 21.13 7.02
N VAL A 149 -12.15 21.44 6.68
CA VAL A 149 -11.74 22.05 5.41
C VAL A 149 -11.66 21.00 4.30
N ALA A 150 -11.29 19.76 4.65
CA ALA A 150 -11.29 18.61 3.76
C ALA A 150 -12.38 17.59 4.15
N GLN A 151 -12.82 16.76 3.20
CA GLN A 151 -13.91 15.79 3.38
C GLN A 151 -13.41 14.40 3.77
N GLY A 152 -12.17 14.05 3.43
CA GLY A 152 -11.53 12.76 3.78
C GLY A 152 -11.51 11.76 2.63
N ASP A 153 -12.22 12.01 1.55
CA ASP A 153 -12.31 11.13 0.39
C ASP A 153 -11.37 11.56 -0.75
N GLU A 154 -10.74 12.73 -0.68
CA GLU A 154 -9.95 13.32 -1.76
C GLU A 154 -8.78 12.42 -2.18
N ILE A 155 -8.01 11.90 -1.22
CA ILE A 155 -6.90 10.97 -1.50
C ILE A 155 -7.42 9.67 -2.11
N THR A 156 -8.52 9.13 -1.55
CA THR A 156 -9.16 7.91 -2.07
C THR A 156 -9.64 8.13 -3.51
N ASN A 157 -10.29 9.26 -3.79
CA ASN A 157 -10.79 9.63 -5.11
C ASN A 157 -9.65 9.80 -6.13
N ALA A 158 -8.54 10.40 -5.72
CA ALA A 158 -7.34 10.54 -6.56
C ALA A 158 -6.74 9.17 -6.93
N ILE A 159 -6.65 8.25 -5.96
CA ILE A 159 -6.18 6.88 -6.19
C ILE A 159 -7.13 6.13 -7.12
N HIS A 160 -8.45 6.23 -6.87
CA HIS A 160 -9.46 5.64 -7.74
C HIS A 160 -9.29 6.12 -9.18
N ALA A 161 -9.16 7.44 -9.38
CA ALA A 161 -8.94 8.03 -10.69
C ALA A 161 -7.65 7.49 -11.34
N GLY A 162 -6.55 7.35 -10.61
CA GLY A 162 -5.31 6.76 -11.13
C GLY A 162 -5.50 5.33 -11.66
N PHE A 163 -6.15 4.47 -10.87
CA PHE A 163 -6.41 3.09 -11.28
C PHE A 163 -7.41 2.96 -12.44
N ASP A 164 -8.37 3.88 -12.57
CA ASP A 164 -9.35 3.87 -13.67
C ASP A 164 -8.68 4.09 -15.05
N HIS A 165 -7.45 4.64 -15.09
CA HIS A 165 -6.67 4.78 -16.32
C HIS A 165 -5.88 3.52 -16.71
N VAL A 166 -5.76 2.53 -15.82
CA VAL A 166 -5.03 1.30 -16.12
C VAL A 166 -5.90 0.36 -16.97
N PRO A 167 -5.45 -0.06 -18.17
CA PRO A 167 -6.27 -0.90 -19.04
C PRO A 167 -6.60 -2.28 -18.46
N ALA A 168 -7.88 -2.53 -18.16
CA ALA A 168 -8.37 -3.82 -17.68
C ALA A 168 -8.71 -4.78 -18.85
N THR A 169 -7.69 -5.23 -19.58
CA THR A 169 -7.85 -5.99 -20.84
C THR A 169 -8.31 -7.45 -20.66
N SER A 170 -8.32 -7.98 -19.44
CA SER A 170 -8.75 -9.34 -19.13
C SER A 170 -9.34 -9.44 -17.72
N PRO A 171 -10.08 -10.53 -17.40
CA PRO A 171 -10.55 -10.79 -16.03
C PRO A 171 -9.41 -10.84 -15.01
N PHE A 172 -8.27 -11.44 -15.37
CA PHE A 172 -7.05 -11.44 -14.57
C PHE A 172 -6.56 -10.03 -14.30
N MET A 173 -6.42 -9.20 -15.34
CA MET A 173 -5.95 -7.82 -15.20
C MET A 173 -6.90 -6.97 -14.36
N ARG A 174 -8.21 -7.14 -14.51
CA ARG A 174 -9.21 -6.46 -13.67
C ARG A 174 -9.03 -6.81 -12.19
N SER A 175 -8.95 -8.10 -11.89
CA SER A 175 -8.74 -8.55 -10.51
C SER A 175 -7.39 -8.09 -9.96
N LEU A 176 -6.35 -8.01 -10.79
CA LEU A 176 -5.04 -7.50 -10.40
C LEU A 176 -5.12 -6.01 -10.06
N ILE A 177 -5.78 -5.20 -10.90
CA ILE A 177 -6.03 -3.76 -10.65
C ILE A 177 -6.82 -3.53 -9.37
N GLU A 178 -7.92 -4.27 -9.18
CA GLU A 178 -8.74 -4.17 -7.96
C GLU A 178 -7.95 -4.51 -6.70
N THR A 179 -7.10 -5.55 -6.77
CA THR A 179 -6.24 -5.96 -5.65
C THR A 179 -5.16 -4.92 -5.37
N ALA A 180 -4.49 -4.42 -6.41
CA ALA A 180 -3.44 -3.40 -6.24
C ALA A 180 -4.03 -2.12 -5.63
N LYS A 181 -5.22 -1.72 -6.08
CA LYS A 181 -5.98 -0.60 -5.52
C LYS A 181 -6.30 -0.80 -4.04
N GLU A 182 -6.82 -1.97 -3.66
CA GLU A 182 -7.15 -2.25 -2.26
C GLU A 182 -5.89 -2.25 -1.38
N VAL A 183 -4.79 -2.82 -1.84
CA VAL A 183 -3.49 -2.76 -1.16
C VAL A 183 -3.05 -1.31 -0.92
N THR A 184 -3.13 -0.44 -1.93
CA THR A 184 -2.80 0.98 -1.77
C THR A 184 -3.74 1.69 -0.78
N LEU A 185 -5.03 1.36 -0.80
CA LEU A 185 -6.01 1.96 0.11
C LEU A 185 -5.83 1.50 1.55
N ILE A 186 -5.33 0.29 1.81
CA ILE A 186 -4.97 -0.15 3.16
C ILE A 186 -3.90 0.77 3.76
N ASP A 187 -2.83 1.06 3.01
CA ASP A 187 -1.76 1.94 3.48
C ASP A 187 -2.27 3.36 3.74
N VAL A 188 -3.15 3.88 2.87
CA VAL A 188 -3.76 5.21 3.03
C VAL A 188 -4.68 5.28 4.24
N ARG A 189 -5.56 4.28 4.43
CA ARG A 189 -6.45 4.22 5.60
C ARG A 189 -5.64 4.13 6.89
N TYR A 190 -4.55 3.36 6.89
CA TYR A 190 -3.63 3.29 8.01
C TYR A 190 -2.97 4.64 8.28
N ALA A 191 -2.44 5.28 7.24
CA ALA A 191 -1.83 6.61 7.34
C ALA A 191 -2.82 7.63 7.90
N LEU A 192 -4.09 7.60 7.50
CA LEU A 192 -5.13 8.50 7.99
C LEU A 192 -5.65 8.17 9.39
N GLY A 193 -5.27 7.03 9.98
CA GLY A 193 -5.84 6.55 11.25
C GLY A 193 -7.31 6.10 11.13
N LEU A 194 -7.73 5.72 9.92
CA LEU A 194 -9.07 5.21 9.62
C LEU A 194 -9.15 3.68 9.65
N ALA A 195 -8.01 2.99 9.78
CA ALA A 195 -7.96 1.56 10.03
C ALA A 195 -8.23 1.29 11.53
N SER A 196 -9.41 0.74 11.83
CA SER A 196 -9.84 0.30 13.17
C SER A 196 -9.71 -1.20 13.32
#